data_AF-A0A365L784-F1
#
_entry.id   AF-A0A365L784-F1
#
_cell.length_a   1.000
_cell.length_b   1.000
_cell.length_c   1.000
_cell.angle_alpha   90.00
_cell.angle_beta   90.00
_cell.angle_gamma   90.00
#
_symmetry.space_group_name_H-M   'P 1'
#
loop_
_entity.id
_entity.type
_entity.pdbx_description
1 polymer ?
#
loop_
_entity_poly.entity_id
_entity_poly.type
_entity_poly.pdbx_seq_one_letter_code
_entity_poly.pdbx_strand_id
1 'polypeptide(L)'
;MKKISFKKPAIFITYILGILIGISSSVSPFTGSTSLNTKKIDSNIEKLKPFAWFMNLYEDERYRRSFFANKKIRAYLQSSFKVNNLIKDEKAQKRFISLLEKQAQLREK
;
A
#
# COMPACT_ATOMS: atom_id res chain seq x y z
N MET A 1 -20.14 -52.99 -6.49
CA MET A 1 -20.48 -51.59 -6.16
C MET A 1 -19.33 -50.99 -5.34
N LYS A 2 -18.60 -50.02 -5.88
CA LYS A 2 -17.39 -49.43 -5.28
C LYS A 2 -17.81 -48.37 -4.24
N LYS A 3 -17.54 -48.61 -2.95
CA LYS A 3 -17.65 -47.58 -1.90
C LYS A 3 -16.36 -46.77 -1.90
N ILE A 4 -16.43 -45.50 -2.29
CA ILE A 4 -15.31 -44.57 -2.20
C ILE A 4 -15.22 -44.11 -0.74
N SER A 5 -14.14 -44.54 -0.09
CA SER A 5 -13.79 -44.21 1.29
C SER A 5 -13.17 -42.81 1.35
N PHE A 6 -13.83 -41.89 2.04
CA PHE A 6 -13.33 -40.54 2.30
C PHE A 6 -12.30 -40.57 3.43
N LYS A 7 -11.00 -40.52 3.09
CA LYS A 7 -9.94 -40.27 4.07
C LYS A 7 -9.73 -38.76 4.25
N LYS A 8 -10.19 -38.25 5.40
CA LYS A 8 -9.76 -37.08 6.22
C LYS A 8 -9.24 -35.82 5.49
N PRO A 9 -9.93 -34.67 5.57
CA PRO A 9 -9.35 -33.38 5.26
C PRO A 9 -8.73 -32.77 6.53
N ALA A 10 -7.52 -33.18 6.89
CA ALA A 10 -6.81 -32.68 8.08
C ALA A 10 -5.50 -31.97 7.72
N ILE A 11 -5.47 -31.21 6.63
CA ILE A 11 -4.25 -30.49 6.18
C ILE A 11 -4.52 -29.01 5.81
N PHE A 12 -5.78 -28.57 5.68
CA PHE A 12 -6.07 -27.19 5.24
C PHE A 12 -6.20 -26.13 6.35
N ILE A 13 -6.20 -26.51 7.63
CA ILE A 13 -6.39 -25.57 8.76
C ILE A 13 -5.08 -25.15 9.44
N THR A 14 -3.95 -25.81 9.16
CA THR A 14 -2.67 -25.52 9.85
C THR A 14 -1.79 -24.46 9.18
N TYR A 15 -2.19 -23.90 8.04
CA TYR A 15 -1.36 -22.90 7.32
C TYR A 15 -1.79 -21.43 7.53
N ILE A 16 -2.90 -21.17 8.23
CA ILE A 16 -3.44 -19.80 8.47
C ILE A 16 -3.29 -19.34 9.93
N LEU A 17 -2.54 -20.08 10.76
CA LEU A 17 -2.21 -19.68 12.14
C LEU A 17 -0.69 -19.70 12.42
N GLY A 18 0.13 -19.37 11.41
CA GLY A 18 1.60 -19.45 11.49
C GLY A 18 2.37 -18.16 11.19
N ILE A 19 1.72 -16.98 11.19
CA ILE A 19 2.44 -15.68 11.13
C ILE A 19 1.78 -14.68 12.10
N LEU A 20 1.76 -15.08 13.37
CA LEU A 20 1.57 -14.17 14.50
C LEU A 20 2.36 -14.80 15.64
N ILE A 21 3.64 -14.44 15.74
CA ILE A 21 4.46 -14.27 16.96
C ILE A 21 5.90 -14.00 16.48
N GLY A 22 6.48 -12.86 16.89
CA GLY A 22 7.91 -12.83 17.15
C GLY A 22 8.84 -12.07 16.22
N ILE A 23 8.52 -10.83 15.79
CA ILE A 23 9.57 -9.85 15.45
C ILE A 23 9.14 -8.43 15.91
N SER A 24 9.11 -8.23 17.23
CA SER A 24 9.24 -6.90 17.84
C SER A 24 10.70 -6.60 18.20
N SER A 25 11.62 -7.03 17.35
CA SER A 25 13.02 -6.64 17.37
C SER A 25 13.31 -5.86 16.09
N SER A 26 13.56 -4.57 16.27
CA SER A 26 14.01 -3.57 15.30
C SER A 26 14.64 -4.13 14.02
N VAL A 27 13.88 -4.08 12.93
CA VAL A 27 14.44 -3.78 11.61
C VAL A 27 13.55 -2.72 10.97
N SER A 28 13.95 -1.45 11.11
CA SER A 28 13.59 -0.47 10.09
C SER A 28 14.27 -0.92 8.80
N PRO A 29 13.56 -1.35 7.74
CA PRO A 29 14.21 -1.64 6.46
C PRO A 29 14.52 -0.34 5.69
N PHE A 30 14.47 0.83 6.34
CA PHE A 30 14.29 2.11 5.67
C PHE A 30 15.44 3.09 5.90
N THR A 31 16.69 2.66 5.71
CA THR A 31 17.82 3.60 5.54
C THR A 31 18.82 3.09 4.51
N GLY A 32 18.33 2.62 3.35
CA GLY A 32 19.13 2.59 2.13
C GLY A 32 18.70 3.77 1.27
N SER A 33 19.63 4.54 0.74
CA SER A 33 19.39 5.57 -0.29
C SER A 33 18.94 4.93 -1.61
N THR A 34 17.82 4.19 -1.60
CA THR A 34 17.19 3.72 -2.82
C THR A 34 16.61 4.93 -3.51
N SER A 35 17.29 5.37 -4.56
CA SER A 35 16.75 6.36 -5.50
C SER A 35 15.33 5.97 -5.89
N LEU A 36 14.42 6.94 -5.88
CA LEU A 36 13.03 6.68 -6.24
C LEU A 36 12.96 6.27 -7.70
N ASN A 37 12.32 5.13 -7.98
CA ASN A 37 12.08 4.66 -9.34
C ASN A 37 10.84 5.36 -9.90
N THR A 38 11.06 6.47 -10.61
CA THR A 38 9.98 7.28 -11.19
C THR A 38 9.08 6.46 -12.12
N LYS A 39 9.64 5.60 -13.00
CA LYS A 39 8.83 4.74 -13.89
C LYS A 39 7.87 3.84 -13.13
N LYS A 40 8.31 3.29 -11.99
CA LYS A 40 7.47 2.44 -11.14
C LYS A 40 6.38 3.24 -10.42
N ILE A 41 6.71 4.45 -9.97
CA ILE A 41 5.75 5.37 -9.37
C ILE A 41 4.66 5.73 -10.40
N ASP A 42 5.06 6.16 -11.59
CA ASP A 42 4.14 6.56 -12.66
C ASP A 42 3.22 5.41 -13.05
N SER A 43 3.77 4.21 -13.27
CA SER A 43 2.97 3.01 -13.57
C SER A 43 1.95 2.68 -12.47
N ASN A 44 2.30 2.91 -11.21
CA ASN A 44 1.37 2.70 -10.10
C ASN A 44 0.34 3.82 -9.96
N ILE A 45 0.69 5.06 -10.32
CA ILE A 45 -0.26 6.17 -10.41
C ILE A 45 -1.30 5.88 -11.50
N GLU A 46 -0.87 5.41 -12.68
CA GLU A 46 -1.80 5.02 -13.77
C GLU A 46 -2.82 3.96 -13.31
N LYS A 47 -2.43 3.02 -12.43
CA LYS A 47 -3.37 2.03 -11.85
C LYS A 47 -4.41 2.65 -10.93
N LEU A 48 -4.11 3.79 -10.31
CA LEU A 48 -5.00 4.48 -9.38
C LEU A 48 -5.90 5.51 -10.09
N LYS A 49 -5.52 5.99 -11.27
CA LYS A 49 -6.30 6.97 -12.05
C LYS A 49 -7.75 6.57 -12.36
N PRO A 50 -8.11 5.29 -12.59
CA PRO A 50 -9.52 4.92 -12.80
C PRO A 50 -10.41 5.14 -11.57
N PHE A 51 -9.84 5.33 -10.37
CA PHE A 51 -10.60 5.47 -9.13
C PHE A 51 -10.85 6.94 -8.80
N ALA A 52 -12.12 7.35 -8.80
CA ALA A 52 -12.52 8.73 -8.58
C ALA A 52 -11.97 9.35 -7.28
N TRP A 53 -11.94 8.57 -6.18
CA TRP A 53 -11.39 9.05 -4.90
C TRP A 53 -9.92 9.46 -5.03
N PHE A 54 -9.14 8.78 -5.86
CA PHE A 54 -7.73 9.09 -6.08
C PHE A 54 -7.57 10.27 -7.02
N MET A 55 -8.33 10.32 -8.12
CA MET A 55 -8.25 11.42 -9.08
C MET A 55 -8.60 12.76 -8.45
N ASN A 56 -9.65 12.80 -7.61
CA ASN A 56 -10.02 13.99 -6.86
C ASN A 56 -8.84 14.51 -6.01
N LEU A 57 -8.00 13.64 -5.45
CA LEU A 57 -6.80 14.05 -4.70
C LEU A 57 -5.63 14.42 -5.61
N TYR A 58 -5.48 13.75 -6.75
CA TYR A 58 -4.36 13.93 -7.67
C TYR A 58 -4.44 15.25 -8.44
N GLU A 59 -5.64 15.70 -8.74
CA GLU A 59 -5.93 16.97 -9.42
C GLU A 59 -5.99 18.16 -8.46
N ASP A 60 -6.30 17.93 -7.18
CA ASP A 60 -6.35 18.97 -6.16
C ASP A 60 -4.97 19.62 -5.93
N GLU A 61 -4.90 20.93 -6.16
CA GLU A 61 -3.68 21.73 -6.04
C GLU A 61 -3.02 21.61 -4.66
N ARG A 62 -3.81 21.44 -3.60
CA ARG A 62 -3.33 21.27 -2.22
C ARG A 62 -2.41 20.05 -2.09
N TYR A 63 -2.72 19.00 -2.85
CA TYR A 63 -2.01 17.73 -2.80
C TYR A 63 -1.09 17.49 -3.99
N ARG A 64 -1.32 18.15 -5.13
CA ARG A 64 -0.61 17.90 -6.40
C ARG A 64 0.90 17.90 -6.24
N ARG A 65 1.47 18.93 -5.61
CA ARG A 65 2.93 19.01 -5.37
C ARG A 65 3.45 17.89 -4.46
N SER A 66 2.63 17.26 -3.65
CA SER A 66 3.03 16.11 -2.81
C SER A 66 3.32 14.87 -3.65
N PHE A 67 2.60 14.65 -4.74
CA PHE A 67 2.86 13.53 -5.66
C PHE A 67 4.21 13.65 -6.38
N PHE A 68 4.68 14.87 -6.65
CA PHE A 68 5.92 15.11 -7.40
C PHE A 68 7.15 15.38 -6.52
N ALA A 69 6.99 16.10 -5.41
CA ALA A 69 8.12 16.56 -4.61
C ALA A 69 8.29 15.81 -3.28
N ASN A 70 7.22 15.22 -2.73
CA ASN A 70 7.30 14.63 -1.40
C ASN A 70 7.87 13.20 -1.46
N LYS A 71 9.09 13.01 -0.92
CA LYS A 71 9.77 11.70 -0.91
C LYS A 71 8.96 10.61 -0.21
N LYS A 72 8.21 10.92 0.85
CA LYS A 72 7.41 9.93 1.59
C LYS A 72 6.22 9.44 0.75
N ILE A 73 5.52 10.37 0.10
CA ILE A 73 4.41 10.05 -0.82
C ILE A 73 4.91 9.21 -1.98
N ARG A 74 6.01 9.63 -2.62
CA ARG A 74 6.59 8.92 -3.75
C ARG A 74 7.10 7.53 -3.37
N ALA A 75 7.74 7.39 -2.21
CA ALA A 75 8.15 6.08 -1.70
C ALA A 75 6.94 5.17 -1.41
N TYR A 76 5.82 5.73 -0.95
CA TYR A 76 4.57 4.98 -0.78
C TYR A 76 4.08 4.44 -2.13
N LEU A 77 3.97 5.31 -3.13
CA LEU A 77 3.47 4.98 -4.47
C LEU A 77 4.40 4.07 -5.27
N GLN A 78 5.70 4.03 -4.94
CA GLN A 78 6.64 3.07 -5.52
C GLN A 78 6.30 1.61 -5.14
N SER A 79 5.63 1.38 -4.00
CA SER A 79 5.32 0.03 -3.53
C SER A 79 4.04 -0.50 -4.18
N SER A 80 4.18 -1.47 -5.08
CA SER A 80 3.03 -2.15 -5.71
C SER A 80 2.10 -2.82 -4.71
N PHE A 81 2.64 -3.35 -3.60
CA PHE A 81 1.84 -3.91 -2.52
C PHE A 81 0.94 -2.84 -1.87
N LYS A 82 1.51 -1.68 -1.52
CA LYS A 82 0.73 -0.58 -0.92
C LYS A 82 -0.33 -0.05 -1.89
N VAL A 83 0.01 0.12 -3.17
CA VAL A 83 -0.91 0.58 -4.21
C VAL A 83 -2.05 -0.42 -4.43
N ASN A 84 -1.75 -1.71 -4.47
CA ASN A 84 -2.78 -2.75 -4.56
C ASN A 84 -3.69 -2.77 -3.32
N ASN A 85 -3.18 -2.43 -2.14
CA ASN A 85 -4.01 -2.26 -0.95
C ASN A 85 -4.91 -1.01 -1.06
N LEU A 86 -4.43 0.09 -1.65
CA LEU A 86 -5.28 1.28 -1.91
C LEU A 86 -6.47 0.96 -2.82
N ILE A 87 -6.30 0.03 -3.77
CA ILE A 87 -7.37 -0.42 -4.65
C ILE A 87 -8.42 -1.24 -3.90
N LYS A 88 -8.01 -2.03 -2.89
CA LYS A 88 -8.84 -3.06 -2.25
C LYS A 88 -9.42 -2.67 -0.90
N ASP A 89 -8.83 -1.69 -0.20
CA ASP A 89 -9.16 -1.39 1.20
C ASP A 89 -9.37 0.11 1.43
N GLU A 90 -10.60 0.48 1.79
CA GLU A 90 -10.99 1.85 2.15
C GLU A 90 -10.21 2.37 3.37
N LYS A 91 -9.82 1.53 4.33
CA LYS A 91 -8.99 1.94 5.47
C LYS A 91 -7.59 2.33 5.01
N ALA A 92 -7.05 1.64 3.99
CA ALA A 92 -5.77 2.02 3.39
C ALA A 92 -5.89 3.36 2.66
N GLN A 93 -7.00 3.60 1.95
CA GLN A 93 -7.30 4.89 1.31
C GLN A 93 -7.34 6.03 2.35
N LYS A 94 -8.12 5.88 3.42
CA LYS A 94 -8.21 6.87 4.51
C LYS A 94 -6.85 7.18 5.14
N ARG A 95 -6.01 6.17 5.36
CA ARG A 95 -4.64 6.34 5.88
C ARG A 95 -3.76 7.12 4.89
N PHE A 96 -3.88 6.86 3.59
CA PHE A 96 -3.14 7.58 2.57
C PHE A 96 -3.58 9.04 2.45
N ILE A 97 -4.89 9.31 2.52
CA ILE A 97 -5.47 10.66 2.54
C ILE A 97 -4.96 11.44 3.74
N SER A 98 -5.06 10.87 4.95
CA SER A 98 -4.53 11.50 6.17
C SER A 98 -3.03 11.79 6.08
N LEU A 99 -2.26 10.92 5.42
CA LEU A 99 -0.85 11.14 5.17
C LEU A 99 -0.62 12.31 4.20
N LEU A 100 -1.43 12.45 3.14
CA LEU A 100 -1.41 13.59 2.22
C LEU A 100 -1.75 14.91 2.93
N GLU A 101 -2.83 14.94 3.71
CA GLU A 101 -3.26 16.09 4.50
C GLU A 101 -2.15 16.55 5.47
N LYS A 102 -1.54 15.61 6.18
CA LYS A 102 -0.40 15.92 7.06
C LYS A 102 0.77 16.52 6.30
N GLN A 103 1.04 16.07 5.07
CA GLN A 103 2.11 16.67 4.26
C GLN A 103 1.72 18.04 3.70
N ALA A 104 0.43 18.30 3.44
CA ALA A 104 -0.06 19.60 3.01
C ALA A 104 0.05 20.64 4.15
N GLN A 105 -0.44 20.30 5.35
CA GLN A 105 -0.37 21.17 6.54
C GLN A 105 1.07 21.54 6.94
N LEU A 106 2.01 20.61 6.77
CA LEU A 106 3.43 20.89 7.06
C LEU A 106 4.07 21.89 6.10
N ARG A 107 3.43 22.24 4.98
CA ARG A 107 3.95 23.22 4.01
C ARG A 107 3.48 24.64 4.28
N GLU A 108 2.39 24.78 5.03
CA GLU A 108 1.80 26.08 5.39
C GLU A 108 2.42 26.66 6.67
N LYS A 109 3.34 25.92 7.31
CA LYS A 109 4.15 26.35 8.46
C LYS A 109 5.55 26.70 8.02
#